data_AF-A0A150IHZ4-F1
#
_entry.id   AF-A0A150IHZ4-F1
#
_cell.length_a   1.000
_cell.length_b   1.000
_cell.length_c   1.000
_cell.angle_alpha   90.00
_cell.angle_beta   90.00
_cell.angle_gamma   90.00
#
_symmetry.space_group_name_H-M   'P 1'
#
loop_
_entity.id
_entity.type
_entity.pdbx_description
1 polymer ?
#
loop_
_entity_poly.entity_id
_entity_poly.type
_entity_poly.pdbx_seq_one_letter_code
_entity_poly.pdbx_strand_id
1 'polypeptide(L)'
;MVVSSLSVDSKVNSKGELLKYNMVIDTNSYVYNLLDSNSYKESGKSLRDDITSRGLRYNEAWGGDNVRITINGSSSDTVKIDKVDGYLVYHDNITSLSPSYQMEGDLFGLSDAVDSAVTVHYYLEMPNDIIDSNANAVSGNKAEWHMLKASQMREVYAKCEIPRLPEIRTFGTLCMLFISFLILRKE
;
A
#
# COMPACT_ATOMS: atom_id res chain seq x y z
N MET A 1 -21.88 -19.50 4.78
CA MET A 1 -20.75 -18.87 5.50
C MET A 1 -20.20 -17.83 4.55
N VAL A 2 -20.40 -16.55 4.87
CA VAL A 2 -19.94 -15.45 4.02
C VAL A 2 -18.46 -15.27 4.33
N VAL A 3 -17.59 -15.42 3.34
CA VAL A 3 -16.17 -15.09 3.48
C VAL A 3 -15.97 -13.84 2.65
N SER A 4 -15.69 -12.72 3.32
CA SER A 4 -15.30 -11.51 2.64
C SER A 4 -13.77 -11.48 2.60
N SER A 5 -13.18 -11.18 1.45
CA SER A 5 -11.73 -11.09 1.34
C SER A 5 -11.31 -9.72 0.81
N LEU A 6 -10.31 -9.15 1.45
CA LEU A 6 -9.63 -7.93 1.04
C LEU A 6 -8.24 -8.31 0.54
N SER A 7 -7.92 -7.96 -0.68
CA SER A 7 -6.57 -8.09 -1.24
C SER A 7 -6.02 -6.72 -1.61
N VAL A 8 -4.81 -6.40 -1.19
CA VAL A 8 -4.12 -5.16 -1.53
C VAL A 8 -2.79 -5.46 -2.19
N ASP A 9 -2.56 -4.90 -3.38
CA ASP A 9 -1.26 -4.84 -4.02
C ASP A 9 -0.72 -3.41 -3.98
N SER A 10 0.39 -3.22 -3.29
CA SER A 10 1.07 -1.95 -3.15
C SER A 10 2.47 -2.00 -3.78
N LYS A 11 2.88 -0.93 -4.46
CA LYS A 11 4.23 -0.80 -5.03
C LYS A 11 4.78 0.60 -4.82
N VAL A 12 6.02 0.66 -4.34
CA VAL A 12 6.72 1.91 -4.04
C VAL A 12 7.97 2.02 -4.93
N ASN A 13 8.28 3.24 -5.39
CA ASN A 13 9.49 3.49 -6.16
C ASN A 13 10.68 3.96 -5.27
N SER A 14 11.84 4.09 -5.88
CA SER A 14 13.08 4.55 -5.24
C SER A 14 13.00 5.97 -4.66
N LYS A 15 12.02 6.77 -5.08
CA LYS A 15 11.76 8.10 -4.56
C LYS A 15 10.82 8.09 -3.36
N GLY A 16 10.31 6.94 -2.95
CA GLY A 16 9.31 6.83 -1.88
C GLY A 16 7.92 7.25 -2.33
N GLU A 17 7.63 7.22 -3.63
CA GLU A 17 6.31 7.50 -4.18
C GLU A 17 5.56 6.18 -4.40
N LEU A 18 4.26 6.18 -4.06
CA LEU A 18 3.37 5.05 -4.31
C LEU A 18 3.04 4.98 -5.80
N LEU A 19 3.49 3.93 -6.48
CA LEU A 19 3.22 3.72 -7.91
C LEU A 19 1.91 2.98 -8.16
N LYS A 20 1.58 2.06 -7.26
CA LYS A 20 0.39 1.21 -7.37
C LYS A 20 -0.20 1.04 -5.98
N TYR A 21 -1.50 1.18 -5.90
CA TYR A 21 -2.33 0.77 -4.78
C TYR A 21 -3.61 0.19 -5.38
N ASN A 22 -3.67 -1.13 -5.49
CA ASN A 22 -4.81 -1.86 -6.03
C ASN A 22 -5.46 -2.63 -4.89
N MET A 23 -6.72 -2.36 -4.64
CA MET A 23 -7.52 -3.00 -3.63
C MET A 23 -8.66 -3.77 -4.29
N VAL A 24 -8.80 -5.04 -3.93
CA VAL A 24 -9.88 -5.92 -4.36
C VAL A 24 -10.65 -6.36 -3.12
N ILE A 25 -11.95 -6.10 -3.09
CA ILE A 25 -12.85 -6.54 -2.04
C ILE A 25 -13.84 -7.51 -2.67
N ASP A 26 -13.74 -8.78 -2.30
CA ASP A 26 -14.76 -9.78 -2.60
C ASP A 26 -15.67 -9.89 -1.39
N THR A 27 -16.96 -9.65 -1.59
CA THR A 27 -17.93 -9.60 -0.51
C THR A 27 -19.33 -9.97 -1.02
N ASN A 28 -20.34 -9.86 -0.17
CA ASN A 28 -21.74 -10.04 -0.57
C ASN A 28 -22.54 -8.73 -0.56
N SER A 29 -23.77 -8.78 -1.06
CA SER A 29 -24.64 -7.61 -1.18
C SER A 29 -24.91 -6.93 0.17
N TYR A 30 -25.02 -7.70 1.26
CA TYR A 30 -25.23 -7.17 2.60
C TYR A 30 -24.07 -6.30 3.07
N VAL A 31 -22.83 -6.82 3.02
CA VAL A 31 -21.63 -6.09 3.42
C VAL A 31 -21.36 -4.92 2.47
N TYR A 32 -21.59 -5.09 1.17
CA TYR A 32 -21.51 -3.98 0.20
C TYR A 32 -22.43 -2.82 0.60
N ASN A 33 -23.70 -3.09 0.89
CA ASN A 33 -24.66 -2.05 1.27
C ASN A 33 -24.26 -1.34 2.57
N LEU A 34 -23.60 -2.03 3.50
CA LEU A 34 -23.06 -1.40 4.70
C LEU A 34 -21.91 -0.44 4.39
N LEU A 35 -20.97 -0.86 3.53
CA LEU A 35 -19.86 0.00 3.07
C LEU A 35 -20.39 1.25 2.36
N ASP A 36 -21.36 1.09 1.46
CA ASP A 36 -21.99 2.19 0.72
C ASP A 36 -22.75 3.14 1.65
N SER A 37 -23.53 2.58 2.59
CA SER A 37 -24.26 3.37 3.58
C SER A 37 -23.34 4.15 4.51
N ASN A 38 -22.20 3.58 4.90
CA ASN A 38 -21.23 4.26 5.75
C ASN A 38 -20.54 5.41 5.00
N SER A 39 -20.11 5.18 3.76
CA SER A 39 -19.56 6.26 2.92
C SER A 39 -20.58 7.41 2.74
N TYR A 40 -21.87 7.07 2.59
CA TYR A 40 -22.93 8.07 2.50
C TYR A 40 -23.13 8.87 3.78
N LYS A 41 -23.07 8.23 4.96
CA LYS A 41 -23.18 8.93 6.25
C LYS A 41 -22.06 9.94 6.48
N GLU A 42 -20.86 9.65 6.00
CA GLU A 42 -19.67 10.46 6.29
C GLU A 42 -19.43 11.55 5.24
N SER A 43 -19.58 11.19 3.97
CA SER A 43 -19.25 12.07 2.85
C SER A 43 -20.48 12.64 2.14
N GLY A 44 -21.67 12.11 2.44
CA GLY A 44 -22.91 12.41 1.71
C GLY A 44 -22.96 11.80 0.31
N LYS A 45 -22.05 10.88 -0.02
CA LYS A 45 -21.88 10.28 -1.35
C LYS A 45 -21.92 8.76 -1.30
N SER A 46 -22.27 8.13 -2.41
CA SER A 46 -22.07 6.68 -2.56
C SER A 46 -20.59 6.32 -2.41
N LEU A 47 -20.28 5.07 -2.06
CA LEU A 47 -18.92 4.55 -1.98
C LEU A 47 -18.14 4.81 -3.27
N ARG A 48 -18.80 4.59 -4.42
CA ARG A 48 -18.22 4.85 -5.75
C ARG A 48 -17.86 6.32 -5.93
N ASP A 49 -18.77 7.23 -5.60
CA ASP A 49 -18.58 8.66 -5.80
C ASP A 49 -17.54 9.24 -4.83
N ASP A 50 -17.51 8.77 -3.59
CA ASP A 50 -16.48 9.12 -2.62
C ASP A 50 -15.10 8.73 -3.13
N ILE A 51 -14.90 7.45 -3.49
CA ILE A 51 -13.62 6.92 -3.99
C ILE A 51 -13.17 7.65 -5.26
N THR A 52 -14.08 7.86 -6.23
CA THR A 52 -13.74 8.55 -7.48
C THR A 52 -13.45 10.03 -7.27
N SER A 53 -14.06 10.68 -6.27
CA SER A 53 -13.76 12.07 -5.93
C SER A 53 -12.35 12.26 -5.34
N ARG A 54 -11.73 11.19 -4.82
CA ARG A 54 -10.32 11.15 -4.40
C ARG A 54 -9.36 10.87 -5.56
N GLY A 55 -9.86 10.80 -6.80
CA GLY A 55 -9.07 10.54 -8.00
C GLY A 55 -8.73 9.06 -8.23
N LEU A 56 -9.35 8.14 -7.49
CA LEU A 56 -9.15 6.71 -7.65
C LEU A 56 -10.12 6.13 -8.69
N ARG A 57 -9.71 5.03 -9.33
CA ARG A 57 -10.57 4.28 -10.26
C ARG A 57 -11.36 3.25 -9.49
N TYR A 58 -12.68 3.26 -9.64
CA TYR A 58 -13.58 2.31 -9.02
C TYR A 58 -14.27 1.44 -10.07
N ASN A 59 -14.33 0.14 -9.82
CA ASN A 59 -15.12 -0.82 -10.59
C ASN A 59 -15.84 -1.79 -9.66
N GLU A 60 -17.04 -2.19 -10.02
CA GLU A 60 -17.81 -3.22 -9.32
C GLU A 60 -18.33 -4.25 -10.31
N ALA A 61 -18.39 -5.50 -9.88
CA ALA A 61 -18.96 -6.60 -10.64
C ALA A 61 -19.87 -7.44 -9.73
N TRP A 62 -21.11 -7.60 -10.17
CA TRP A 62 -22.16 -8.33 -9.45
C TRP A 62 -22.35 -9.73 -10.02
N GLY A 63 -22.40 -10.72 -9.14
CA GLY A 63 -22.64 -12.13 -9.44
C GLY A 63 -23.65 -12.73 -8.47
N GLY A 64 -24.93 -12.40 -8.65
CA GLY A 64 -25.99 -12.75 -7.70
C GLY A 64 -25.81 -11.96 -6.40
N ASP A 65 -25.64 -12.68 -5.28
CA ASP A 65 -25.36 -12.07 -3.98
C ASP A 65 -23.89 -11.62 -3.83
N ASN A 66 -22.98 -12.07 -4.71
CA ASN A 66 -21.57 -11.72 -4.61
C ASN A 66 -21.27 -10.39 -5.31
N VAL A 67 -20.43 -9.59 -4.67
CA VAL A 67 -19.97 -8.29 -5.17
C VAL A 67 -18.45 -8.27 -5.12
N ARG A 68 -17.82 -8.03 -6.27
CA ARG A 68 -16.39 -7.74 -6.36
C ARG A 68 -16.21 -6.26 -6.60
N ILE A 69 -15.58 -5.58 -5.65
CA ILE A 69 -15.17 -4.18 -5.75
C ILE A 69 -13.69 -4.14 -6.09
N THR A 70 -13.30 -3.29 -7.02
CA THR A 70 -11.89 -3.06 -7.39
C THR A 70 -11.61 -1.57 -7.38
N ILE A 71 -10.63 -1.15 -6.57
CA ILE A 71 -10.20 0.23 -6.41
C ILE A 71 -8.74 0.30 -6.83
N ASN A 72 -8.42 1.16 -7.80
CA ASN A 72 -7.05 1.34 -8.29
C ASN A 72 -6.63 2.79 -8.20
N GLY A 73 -5.40 3.02 -7.75
CA GLY A 73 -4.75 4.32 -7.87
C GLY A 73 -3.27 4.29 -7.54
N SER A 74 -2.70 5.48 -7.44
CA SER A 74 -1.30 5.74 -7.04
C SER A 74 -1.23 6.62 -5.78
N SER A 75 -2.33 6.71 -5.05
CA SER A 75 -2.45 7.46 -3.79
C SER A 75 -3.33 6.68 -2.83
N SER A 76 -2.96 6.70 -1.55
CA SER A 76 -3.79 6.18 -0.46
C SER A 76 -3.54 7.04 0.77
N ASP A 77 -4.62 7.42 1.46
CA ASP A 77 -4.54 8.26 2.67
C ASP A 77 -4.02 7.46 3.88
N THR A 78 -4.05 6.12 3.80
CA THR A 78 -3.59 5.21 4.87
C THR A 78 -2.10 4.89 4.78
N VAL A 79 -1.50 5.13 3.61
CA VAL A 79 -0.10 4.81 3.32
C VAL A 79 0.79 5.99 3.67
N LYS A 80 1.81 5.74 4.49
CA LYS A 80 2.90 6.68 4.79
C LYS A 80 4.23 6.07 4.37
N ILE A 81 5.03 6.86 3.66
CA ILE A 81 6.33 6.43 3.16
C ILE A 81 7.35 7.48 3.56
N ASP A 82 8.23 7.11 4.48
CA ASP A 82 9.24 8.00 5.05
C ASP A 82 10.64 7.66 4.54
N LYS A 83 11.48 8.69 4.46
CA LYS A 83 12.93 8.54 4.20
C LYS A 83 13.68 8.87 5.48
N VAL A 84 14.25 7.86 6.11
CA VAL A 84 14.96 8.00 7.40
C VAL A 84 16.32 7.34 7.29
N ASP A 85 17.39 8.09 7.53
CA ASP A 85 18.77 7.59 7.63
C ASP A 85 19.24 6.72 6.44
N GLY A 86 18.83 7.06 5.22
CA GLY A 86 19.20 6.30 4.02
C GLY A 86 18.30 5.09 3.73
N TYR A 87 17.20 4.95 4.45
CA TYR A 87 16.19 3.91 4.25
C TYR A 87 14.86 4.49 3.79
N LEU A 88 14.12 3.71 3.01
CA LEU A 88 12.69 3.90 2.80
C LEU A 88 11.94 3.05 3.83
N VAL A 89 11.02 3.67 4.54
CA VAL A 89 10.17 3.02 5.53
C VAL A 89 8.73 3.13 5.07
N TYR A 90 8.08 1.99 4.91
CA TYR A 90 6.70 1.86 4.47
C TYR A 90 5.80 1.52 5.65
N HIS A 91 4.73 2.29 5.78
CA HIS A 91 3.66 2.08 6.75
C HIS A 91 2.33 2.13 6.02
N ASP A 92 1.45 1.18 6.29
CA ASP A 92 0.05 1.26 5.87
C ASP A 92 -0.86 0.79 7.00
N ASN A 93 -1.70 1.71 7.46
CA ASN A 93 -2.72 1.39 8.44
C ASN A 93 -4.00 0.92 7.73
N ILE A 94 -3.97 -0.31 7.22
CA ILE A 94 -5.15 -0.89 6.57
C ILE A 94 -6.33 -1.04 7.54
N THR A 95 -6.08 -1.00 8.85
CA THR A 95 -7.14 -1.02 9.87
C THR A 95 -7.93 0.30 9.96
N SER A 96 -7.36 1.41 9.47
CA SER A 96 -8.04 2.71 9.42
C SER A 96 -8.88 2.94 8.17
N LEU A 97 -9.06 1.93 7.32
CA LEU A 97 -10.10 1.95 6.28
C LEU A 97 -11.52 1.84 6.89
N SER A 98 -11.61 1.54 8.19
CA SER A 98 -12.79 1.79 9.00
C SER A 98 -12.93 3.28 9.22
N PRO A 99 -13.99 3.91 8.72
CA PRO A 99 -14.06 5.33 8.85
C PRO A 99 -14.68 5.65 10.22
N SER A 100 -13.87 6.35 11.00
CA SER A 100 -14.20 7.07 12.23
C SER A 100 -15.07 6.36 13.28
N TYR A 101 -14.49 5.51 14.13
CA TYR A 101 -14.72 5.61 15.58
C TYR A 101 -13.49 5.14 16.35
N GLN A 102 -13.10 5.93 17.35
CA GLN A 102 -12.33 5.43 18.48
C GLN A 102 -13.22 4.45 19.26
N MET A 103 -13.26 3.21 18.79
CA MET A 103 -13.56 2.05 19.61
C MET A 103 -12.58 0.97 19.20
N GLU A 104 -11.98 0.32 20.21
CA GLU A 104 -11.22 -0.90 20.01
C GLU A 104 -12.04 -1.88 19.15
N GLY A 105 -11.50 -2.27 18.00
CA GLY A 105 -11.84 -3.55 17.37
C GLY A 105 -12.97 -3.58 16.35
N ASP A 106 -13.14 -2.58 15.47
CA ASP A 106 -14.13 -2.73 14.40
C ASP A 106 -13.68 -2.18 13.04
N LEU A 107 -13.26 -3.08 12.13
CA LEU A 107 -12.68 -2.74 10.81
C LEU A 107 -13.70 -2.09 9.85
N PHE A 108 -15.00 -2.18 10.14
CA PHE A 108 -16.06 -1.66 9.26
C PHE A 108 -17.38 -1.31 9.98
N GLY A 109 -17.40 -1.26 11.32
CA GLY A 109 -18.65 -1.19 12.09
C GLY A 109 -19.46 -2.50 12.01
N LEU A 110 -18.76 -3.61 11.80
CA LEU A 110 -19.27 -4.95 11.64
C LEU A 110 -19.10 -5.71 12.96
N SER A 111 -20.22 -6.10 13.58
CA SER A 111 -20.23 -6.92 14.81
C SER A 111 -19.19 -8.06 14.76
N ASP A 112 -18.61 -8.44 15.91
CA ASP A 112 -17.62 -9.52 16.10
C ASP A 112 -17.86 -10.81 15.28
N ALA A 113 -19.14 -11.11 14.97
CA ALA A 113 -19.59 -12.24 14.17
C ALA A 113 -19.24 -12.16 12.66
N VAL A 114 -19.11 -10.96 12.09
CA VAL A 114 -18.72 -10.71 10.70
C VAL A 114 -17.21 -10.49 10.58
N ASP A 115 -16.59 -9.91 11.61
CA ASP A 115 -15.15 -9.64 11.70
C ASP A 115 -14.31 -10.95 11.71
N SER A 116 -14.89 -12.04 12.22
CA SER A 116 -14.29 -13.39 12.17
C SER A 116 -14.22 -14.00 10.77
N ALA A 117 -14.84 -13.39 9.76
CA ALA A 117 -14.95 -13.94 8.40
C ALA A 117 -14.26 -13.08 7.32
N VAL A 118 -13.54 -12.02 7.73
CA VAL A 118 -12.77 -11.19 6.82
C VAL A 118 -11.32 -11.66 6.78
N THR A 119 -10.86 -12.05 5.58
CA THR A 119 -9.44 -12.37 5.34
C THR A 119 -8.76 -11.22 4.59
N VAL A 120 -7.62 -10.76 5.09
CA VAL A 120 -6.82 -9.73 4.43
C VAL A 120 -5.53 -10.33 3.90
N HIS A 121 -5.29 -10.13 2.62
CA HIS A 121 -4.04 -10.43 1.94
C HIS A 121 -3.40 -9.12 1.48
N TYR A 122 -2.16 -8.89 1.88
CA TYR A 122 -1.42 -7.69 1.53
C TYR A 122 -0.12 -8.07 0.85
N TYR A 123 0.17 -7.44 -0.28
CA TYR A 123 1.40 -7.63 -1.04
C TYR A 123 2.08 -6.29 -1.26
N LEU A 124 3.35 -6.19 -0.88
CA LEU A 124 4.17 -5.00 -1.06
C LEU A 124 5.37 -5.30 -1.94
N GLU A 125 5.64 -4.43 -2.91
CA GLU A 125 6.90 -4.39 -3.65
C GLU A 125 7.63 -3.06 -3.38
N MET A 126 8.81 -3.17 -2.78
CA MET A 126 9.73 -2.06 -2.50
C MET A 126 10.79 -1.92 -3.62
N PRO A 127 11.49 -0.79 -3.73
CA PRO A 127 12.48 -0.59 -4.80
C PRO A 127 13.76 -1.42 -4.63
N ASN A 128 14.08 -1.85 -3.42
CA ASN A 128 15.25 -2.66 -3.06
C ASN A 128 14.83 -3.79 -2.11
N ASP A 129 15.76 -4.68 -1.80
CA ASP A 129 15.56 -5.75 -0.84
C ASP A 129 15.07 -5.21 0.50
N ILE A 130 14.03 -5.86 1.02
CA ILE A 130 13.43 -5.55 2.32
C ILE A 130 14.34 -6.13 3.39
N ILE A 131 14.82 -5.26 4.28
CA ILE A 131 15.79 -5.60 5.33
C ILE A 131 15.13 -5.75 6.71
N ASP A 132 13.93 -5.22 6.87
CA ASP A 132 13.13 -5.32 8.09
C ASP A 132 11.64 -5.23 7.76
N SER A 133 10.81 -6.06 8.39
CA SER A 133 9.37 -6.13 8.14
C SER A 133 8.64 -6.97 9.19
N ASN A 134 7.35 -6.66 9.40
CA ASN A 134 6.43 -7.50 10.19
C ASN A 134 5.58 -8.45 9.30
N ALA A 135 6.02 -8.69 8.07
CA ALA A 135 5.39 -9.58 7.10
C ALA A 135 5.40 -11.05 7.53
N ASN A 136 4.47 -11.82 6.97
CA ASN A 136 4.45 -13.27 7.13
C ASN A 136 5.57 -13.93 6.30
N ALA A 137 5.89 -13.38 5.13
CA ALA A 137 7.03 -13.78 4.33
C ALA A 137 7.65 -12.58 3.59
N VAL A 138 8.96 -12.67 3.38
CA VAL A 138 9.76 -11.69 2.64
C VAL A 138 10.65 -12.43 1.65
N SER A 139 10.69 -11.96 0.40
CA SER A 139 11.53 -12.50 -0.65
C SER A 139 12.12 -11.35 -1.49
N GLY A 140 13.37 -10.99 -1.22
CA GLY A 140 14.04 -9.85 -1.85
C GLY A 140 13.29 -8.55 -1.57
N ASN A 141 12.82 -7.89 -2.62
CA ASN A 141 12.08 -6.63 -2.53
C ASN A 141 10.56 -6.79 -2.33
N LYS A 142 10.07 -8.00 -2.05
CA LYS A 142 8.65 -8.31 -1.89
C LYS A 142 8.33 -8.82 -0.50
N ALA A 143 7.20 -8.39 0.04
CA ALA A 143 6.68 -8.85 1.33
C ALA A 143 5.18 -9.14 1.24
N GLU A 144 4.72 -10.13 2.01
CA GLU A 144 3.33 -10.54 2.05
C GLU A 144 2.80 -10.71 3.48
N TRP A 145 1.56 -10.27 3.70
CA TRP A 145 0.82 -10.43 4.94
C TRP A 145 -0.46 -11.21 4.68
N HIS A 146 -0.71 -12.21 5.51
CA HIS A 146 -1.94 -12.99 5.50
C HIS A 146 -2.58 -12.86 6.89
N MET A 147 -3.53 -11.94 7.01
CA MET A 147 -4.29 -11.70 8.24
C MET A 147 -5.64 -12.39 8.07
N LEU A 148 -5.71 -13.65 8.50
CA LEU A 148 -6.85 -14.52 8.23
C LEU A 148 -7.99 -14.34 9.24
N LYS A 149 -7.77 -13.53 10.28
CA LYS A 149 -8.71 -13.22 11.34
C LYS A 149 -8.53 -11.76 11.75
N ALA A 150 -9.61 -11.15 12.23
CA ALA A 150 -9.59 -9.80 12.81
C ALA A 150 -8.48 -9.59 13.86
N SER A 151 -8.34 -10.53 14.80
CA SER A 151 -7.28 -10.51 15.83
C SER A 151 -5.84 -10.47 15.29
N GLN A 152 -5.62 -10.81 14.02
CA GLN A 152 -4.31 -10.78 13.37
C GLN A 152 -4.07 -9.48 12.59
N MET A 153 -5.10 -8.64 12.46
CA MET A 153 -5.02 -7.37 11.77
C MET A 153 -4.06 -6.45 12.50
N ARG A 154 -3.18 -5.84 11.73
CA ARG A 154 -2.09 -5.01 12.21
C ARG A 154 -1.67 -4.07 11.10
N GLU A 155 -0.91 -3.06 11.49
CA GLU A 155 -0.21 -2.19 10.55
C GLU A 155 0.72 -3.02 9.66
N VAL A 156 0.78 -2.66 8.37
CA VAL A 156 1.73 -3.20 7.41
C VAL A 156 3.01 -2.38 7.48
N TYR A 157 4.13 -3.03 7.82
CA TYR A 157 5.43 -2.38 7.98
C TYR A 157 6.53 -3.07 7.18
N ALA A 158 7.28 -2.30 6.39
CA ALA A 158 8.48 -2.78 5.73
C ALA A 158 9.52 -1.67 5.54
N LYS A 159 10.78 -2.05 5.50
CA LYS A 159 11.91 -1.15 5.34
C LYS A 159 12.90 -1.69 4.32
N CYS A 160 13.38 -0.84 3.42
CA CYS A 160 14.46 -1.16 2.48
C CYS A 160 15.50 -0.02 2.45
N GLU A 161 16.70 -0.31 1.96
CA GLU A 161 17.69 0.75 1.68
C GLU A 161 17.22 1.65 0.52
N ILE A 162 17.50 2.95 0.57
CA ILE A 162 17.32 3.83 -0.60
C ILE A 162 18.38 3.46 -1.64
N PRO A 163 18.01 3.29 -2.93
CA PRO A 163 19.00 3.09 -3.99
C PRO A 163 20.01 4.22 -4.00
N ARG A 164 21.26 3.93 -3.62
CA ARG A 164 22.35 4.89 -3.73
C ARG A 164 22.68 4.99 -5.22
N LEU A 165 22.53 6.19 -5.79
CA LEU A 165 23.15 6.45 -7.10
C LEU A 165 24.64 6.13 -6.95
N PRO A 166 25.27 5.40 -7.91
CA PRO A 166 26.69 5.17 -7.87
C PRO A 166 27.37 6.52 -7.72
N GLU A 167 28.08 6.71 -6.61
CA GLU A 167 28.72 7.98 -6.30
C GLU A 167 29.56 8.42 -7.51
N ILE A 168 29.23 9.57 -8.09
CA ILE A 168 29.97 10.26 -9.17
C ILE A 168 31.37 10.71 -8.66
N ARG A 169 31.93 10.06 -7.64
CA ARG A 169 33.27 10.32 -7.11
C ARG A 169 34.39 9.93 -8.07
N THR A 170 34.11 9.11 -9.09
CA THR A 170 35.12 8.73 -10.10
C THR A 170 35.17 9.65 -11.32
N PHE A 171 34.13 10.47 -11.59
CA PHE A 171 34.15 11.40 -12.72
C PHE A 171 35.06 12.61 -12.47
N GLY A 172 35.13 13.10 -11.23
CA GLY A 172 36.03 14.22 -10.89
C GLY A 172 37.51 13.89 -11.12
N THR A 173 37.93 12.69 -10.72
CA THR A 173 39.32 12.24 -10.86
C THR A 173 39.68 11.97 -12.33
N LEU A 174 38.76 11.41 -13.12
CA LEU A 174 38.99 11.16 -14.55
C LEU A 174 39.06 12.46 -15.36
N CYS A 175 38.21 13.45 -15.05
CA CYS A 175 38.26 14.76 -15.72
C CYS A 175 39.56 15.51 -15.39
N MET A 176 40.05 15.46 -14.15
CA MET A 176 41.33 16.09 -13.77
C MET A 176 42.53 15.39 -14.44
N LEU A 177 42.51 14.06 -14.58
CA LEU A 177 43.52 13.31 -15.32
C LEU A 177 43.48 13.61 -16.83
N PHE A 178 42.30 13.79 -17.42
CA PHE A 178 42.16 14.16 -18.83
C PHE A 178 42.67 15.58 -19.12
N ILE A 179 42.39 16.54 -18.22
CA ILE A 179 42.87 17.93 -18.35
C ILE A 179 44.39 17.99 -18.22
N SER A 180 44.97 17.29 -17.24
CA SER A 180 46.43 17.24 -17.07
C SER A 180 47.14 16.58 -18.25
N PHE A 181 46.57 15.51 -18.83
CA PHE A 181 47.13 14.87 -20.04
C PHE A 181 47.06 15.76 -21.29
N LEU A 182 46.02 16.60 -21.42
CA LEU A 182 45.90 17.55 -22.52
C LEU A 182 46.86 18.75 -22.41
N ILE A 183 47.20 19.16 -21.18
CA ILE A 183 48.17 20.23 -20.93
C ILE A 183 49.60 19.74 -21.20
N LEU A 184 49.95 18.52 -20.75
CA LEU A 184 51.27 17.91 -20.97
C LEU A 184 51.59 17.58 -22.43
N ARG A 185 50.59 17.55 -23.32
CA ARG A 185 50.79 17.24 -24.75
C ARG A 185 51.01 18.48 -25.63
N LYS A 186 50.96 19.69 -25.02
CA LYS A 186 51.12 20.98 -25.72
C LYS A 186 52.47 21.66 -25.46
N GLU A 187 53.34 21.09 -24.64
CA GLU A 187 54.77 21.43 -24.53
C GLU A 187 55.61 20.46 -25.35
#